data_AF-A0A0Q4PD55-F1
#
_entry.id   AF-A0A0Q4PD55-F1
#
_cell.length_a   1.000
_cell.length_b   1.000
_cell.length_c   1.000
_cell.angle_alpha   90.00
_cell.angle_beta   90.00
_cell.angle_gamma   90.00
#
_symmetry.space_group_name_H-M   'P 1'
#
loop_
_entity.id
_entity.type
_entity.pdbx_description
1 polymer ?
#
loop_
_entity_poly.entity_id
_entity_poly.type
_entity_poly.pdbx_seq_one_letter_code
_entity_poly.pdbx_strand_id
1 'polypeptide(L)'
;MRKFIDHELTALPVAGVNIGRFDEARHRLQAHLLLHSAYSNGLGYVPDVDPWWKGVSSDEEFDPALLTVAENESGEVIGFLHAWDSGFVKDVAVAASARRRGIGTALLNDIFHAFKRRGASRVDLKVMSTNYAAIALYKAAGMSVVNEVG
;
A
#
# COMPACT_ATOMS: atom_id res chain seq x y z
N MET A 1 3.50 -12.25 4.57
CA MET A 1 3.94 -12.62 3.20
C MET A 1 5.18 -11.82 2.85
N ARG A 2 6.04 -12.34 1.95
CA ARG A 2 7.32 -11.75 1.56
C ARG A 2 7.49 -11.69 0.05
N LYS A 3 8.11 -10.62 -0.46
CA LYS A 3 8.68 -10.54 -1.81
C LYS A 3 10.19 -10.32 -1.71
N PHE A 4 10.97 -11.10 -2.46
CA PHE A 4 12.37 -10.79 -2.73
C PHE A 4 12.44 -9.78 -3.88
N ILE A 5 13.30 -8.78 -3.78
CA ILE A 5 13.45 -7.65 -4.72
C ILE A 5 14.93 -7.42 -5.10
N ASP A 6 15.75 -8.45 -4.92
CA ASP A 6 17.15 -8.55 -5.32
C ASP A 6 17.36 -8.61 -6.84
N HIS A 7 16.31 -8.92 -7.61
CA HIS A 7 16.29 -8.94 -9.08
C HIS A 7 15.67 -7.67 -9.68
N GLU A 8 15.86 -7.47 -10.98
CA GLU A 8 15.23 -6.39 -11.72
C GLU A 8 13.70 -6.45 -11.60
N LEU A 9 13.08 -5.28 -11.42
CA LEU A 9 11.64 -5.13 -11.32
C LEU A 9 11.16 -4.38 -12.57
N THR A 10 10.08 -4.85 -13.16
CA THR A 10 9.42 -4.15 -14.27
C THR A 10 8.32 -3.25 -13.72
N ALA A 11 8.21 -2.04 -14.24
CA ALA A 11 7.11 -1.13 -13.93
C ALA A 11 5.77 -1.72 -14.39
N LEU A 12 4.70 -1.48 -13.61
CA LEU A 12 3.35 -1.96 -13.91
C LEU A 12 2.38 -0.78 -14.11
N PRO A 13 2.36 -0.18 -15.31
CA PRO A 13 1.43 0.91 -15.60
C PRO A 13 -0.02 0.41 -15.61
N VAL A 14 -0.94 1.29 -15.19
CA VAL A 14 -2.38 1.02 -15.21
C VAL A 14 -3.05 2.13 -16.02
N ALA A 15 -3.82 1.77 -17.04
CA ALA A 15 -4.49 2.74 -17.91
C ALA A 15 -5.45 3.65 -17.12
N GLY A 16 -5.33 4.96 -17.35
CA GLY A 16 -6.14 5.99 -16.69
C GLY A 16 -5.87 6.13 -15.19
N VAL A 17 -4.70 5.70 -14.71
CA VAL A 17 -4.31 5.78 -13.30
C VAL A 17 -2.88 6.31 -13.19
N ASN A 18 -2.71 7.36 -12.39
CA ASN A 18 -1.39 7.87 -12.02
C ASN A 18 -0.95 7.23 -10.70
N ILE A 19 0.16 6.50 -10.71
CA ILE A 19 0.80 6.00 -9.49
C ILE A 19 1.92 6.97 -9.12
N GLY A 20 1.88 7.50 -7.90
CA GLY A 20 2.79 8.57 -7.50
C GLY A 20 3.05 8.63 -6.00
N ARG A 21 3.95 9.54 -5.60
CA ARG A 21 4.21 9.78 -4.17
C ARG A 21 3.02 10.47 -3.53
N PHE A 22 2.82 10.16 -2.26
CA PHE A 22 1.85 10.86 -1.43
C PHE A 22 2.31 12.31 -1.20
N ASP A 23 1.37 13.24 -1.36
CA ASP A 23 1.51 14.64 -1.00
C ASP A 23 0.49 14.89 0.12
N GLU A 24 0.95 15.35 1.27
CA GLU A 24 0.08 15.51 2.44
C GLU A 24 -1.08 16.47 2.16
N ALA A 25 -0.77 17.66 1.63
CA ALA A 25 -1.75 18.71 1.42
C ALA A 25 -2.86 18.28 0.45
N ARG A 26 -2.51 17.45 -0.54
CA ARG A 26 -3.45 16.98 -1.56
C ARG A 26 -4.18 15.70 -1.18
N HIS A 27 -3.48 14.74 -0.55
CA HIS A 27 -3.95 13.35 -0.48
C HIS A 27 -4.39 12.92 0.92
N ARG A 28 -3.98 13.61 1.99
CA ARG A 28 -4.21 13.16 3.38
C ARG A 28 -5.67 12.80 3.66
N LEU A 29 -6.61 13.68 3.34
CA LEU A 29 -8.03 13.45 3.57
C LEU A 29 -8.56 12.28 2.74
N GLN A 30 -8.25 12.22 1.44
CA GLN A 30 -8.79 11.18 0.58
C GLN A 30 -8.20 9.79 0.90
N ALA A 31 -6.90 9.72 1.22
CA ALA A 31 -6.26 8.49 1.68
C ALA A 31 -6.84 7.99 2.99
N HIS A 32 -7.10 8.89 3.95
CA HIS A 32 -7.80 8.57 5.20
C HIS A 32 -9.19 8.00 4.95
N LEU A 33 -10.01 8.68 4.14
CA LEU A 33 -11.37 8.22 3.81
C LEU A 33 -11.36 6.85 3.14
N LEU A 34 -10.41 6.62 2.23
CA LEU A 34 -10.21 5.34 1.56
C LEU A 34 -9.84 4.23 2.56
N LEU A 35 -8.89 4.49 3.46
CA LEU A 35 -8.52 3.53 4.51
C LEU A 35 -9.68 3.25 5.45
N HIS A 36 -10.37 4.29 5.92
CA HIS A 36 -11.52 4.15 6.81
C HIS A 36 -12.61 3.27 6.17
N SER A 37 -12.91 3.49 4.88
CA SER A 37 -13.83 2.66 4.10
C SER A 37 -13.35 1.22 3.92
N ALA A 38 -12.05 1.01 3.71
CA ALA A 38 -11.49 -0.33 3.55
C ALA A 38 -11.55 -1.15 4.86
N TYR A 39 -11.30 -0.49 6.00
CA TYR A 39 -11.21 -1.14 7.31
C TYR A 39 -12.56 -1.34 8.01
N SER A 40 -13.59 -0.58 7.64
CA SER A 40 -14.93 -0.66 8.24
C SER A 40 -15.62 -2.03 8.13
N ASN A 41 -15.12 -2.92 7.27
CA ASN A 41 -15.62 -4.29 7.11
C ASN A 41 -15.02 -5.29 8.13
N GLY A 42 -14.63 -4.83 9.31
CA GLY A 42 -14.07 -5.67 10.38
C GLY A 42 -12.59 -6.02 10.22
N LEU A 43 -11.84 -5.27 9.41
CA LEU A 43 -10.40 -5.45 9.21
C LEU A 43 -9.56 -4.60 10.19
N GLY A 44 -10.20 -3.75 10.99
CA GLY A 44 -9.57 -2.97 12.04
C GLY A 44 -10.25 -1.61 12.23
N TYR A 45 -9.57 -0.71 12.92
CA TYR A 45 -10.04 0.64 13.22
C TYR A 45 -9.04 1.67 12.67
N VAL A 46 -9.57 2.69 11.99
CA VAL A 46 -8.82 3.87 11.54
C VAL A 46 -9.36 5.05 12.35
N PRO A 47 -8.53 5.74 13.17
CA PRO A 47 -8.93 6.94 13.90
C PRO A 47 -9.43 8.04 12.97
N ASP A 48 -9.98 9.11 13.53
CA ASP A 48 -10.26 10.34 12.77
C ASP A 48 -8.99 10.88 12.10
N VAL A 49 -9.16 11.70 11.06
CA VAL A 49 -8.09 12.08 10.13
C VAL A 49 -6.86 12.68 10.82
N ASP A 50 -7.03 13.57 11.79
CA ASP A 50 -5.90 14.23 12.46
C ASP A 50 -5.16 13.27 13.42
N PRO A 51 -5.84 12.51 14.31
CA PRO A 51 -5.18 11.46 15.09
C PRO A 51 -4.51 10.38 14.23
N TRP A 52 -5.14 9.96 13.13
CA TRP A 52 -4.56 8.99 12.21
C TRP A 52 -3.27 9.54 11.60
N TRP A 53 -3.31 10.76 11.06
CA TRP A 53 -2.13 11.36 10.43
C TRP A 53 -1.02 11.60 11.44
N LYS A 54 -1.34 12.04 12.66
CA LYS A 54 -0.35 12.17 13.73
C LYS A 54 0.32 10.83 14.02
N GLY A 55 -0.45 9.75 14.12
CA GLY A 55 0.10 8.40 14.33
C GLY A 55 1.00 7.93 13.19
N VAL A 56 0.67 8.27 11.94
CA VAL A 56 1.51 7.95 10.77
C VAL A 56 2.79 8.79 10.76
N SER A 57 2.68 10.11 10.92
CA SER A 57 3.80 11.05 10.74
C SER A 57 4.73 11.16 11.94
N SER A 58 4.33 10.66 13.13
CA SER A 58 5.19 10.58 14.31
C SER A 58 5.80 9.20 14.56
N ASP A 59 5.54 8.22 13.70
CA ASP A 59 6.16 6.89 13.77
C ASP A 59 7.66 7.02 13.50
N GLU A 60 8.49 6.25 14.21
CA GLU A 60 9.95 6.29 14.03
C GLU A 60 10.38 5.73 12.67
N GLU A 61 9.56 4.85 12.08
CA GLU A 61 9.78 4.26 10.76
C GLU A 61 9.12 5.08 9.63
N PHE A 62 8.59 6.28 9.94
CA PHE A 62 7.93 7.15 8.97
C PHE A 62 8.93 7.69 7.95
N ASP A 63 8.64 7.46 6.66
CA ASP A 63 9.34 8.08 5.56
C ASP A 63 8.33 8.49 4.46
N PRO A 64 8.24 9.78 4.08
CA PRO A 64 7.28 10.25 3.09
C PRO A 64 7.45 9.60 1.71
N ALA A 65 8.63 9.11 1.37
CA ALA A 65 8.86 8.39 0.12
C ALA A 65 8.33 6.94 0.14
N LEU A 66 7.92 6.42 1.29
CA LEU A 66 7.28 5.11 1.47
C LEU A 66 5.75 5.18 1.57
N LEU A 67 5.17 6.34 1.22
CA LEU A 67 3.75 6.49 0.95
C LEU A 67 3.53 6.71 -0.55
N THR A 68 2.61 5.94 -1.13
CA THR A 68 2.21 6.07 -2.54
C THR A 68 0.70 6.08 -2.69
N VAL A 69 0.23 6.80 -3.71
CA VAL A 69 -1.18 6.91 -4.08
C VAL A 69 -1.40 6.49 -5.52
N ALA A 70 -2.62 6.04 -5.80
CA ALA A 70 -3.15 5.90 -7.14
C ALA A 70 -4.26 6.94 -7.33
N GLU A 71 -4.07 7.87 -8.27
CA GLU A 71 -5.06 8.86 -8.66
C GLU A 71 -5.73 8.44 -9.98
N ASN A 72 -7.04 8.64 -10.12
CA ASN A 72 -7.70 8.57 -11.43
C ASN A 72 -7.45 9.83 -12.27
N GLU A 73 -7.96 9.88 -13.49
CA GLU A 73 -7.81 11.02 -14.41
C GLU A 73 -8.42 12.33 -13.87
N SER A 74 -9.33 12.25 -12.89
CA SER A 74 -9.92 13.40 -12.22
C SER A 74 -9.14 13.87 -10.98
N GLY A 75 -8.04 13.20 -10.62
CA GLY A 75 -7.25 13.51 -9.43
C GLY A 75 -7.82 12.95 -8.12
N GLU A 76 -8.80 12.06 -8.18
CA GLU A 76 -9.34 11.38 -7.00
C GLU A 76 -8.43 10.22 -6.60
N VAL A 77 -8.13 10.11 -5.29
CA VAL A 77 -7.34 9.00 -4.75
C VAL A 77 -8.19 7.73 -4.69
N ILE A 78 -7.87 6.79 -5.57
CA ILE A 78 -8.53 5.48 -5.69
C ILE A 78 -7.68 4.32 -5.16
N GLY A 79 -6.47 4.62 -4.70
CA GLY A 79 -5.56 3.67 -4.07
C GLY A 79 -4.54 4.36 -3.16
N PHE A 80 -4.17 3.69 -2.07
CA PHE A 80 -3.18 4.18 -1.11
C PHE A 80 -2.35 3.01 -0.58
N LEU A 81 -1.05 3.24 -0.38
CA LEU A 81 -0.16 2.31 0.28
C LEU A 81 0.80 3.07 1.20
N HIS A 82 0.99 2.56 2.40
CA HIS A 82 1.97 3.02 3.38
C HIS A 82 2.86 1.86 3.83
N ALA A 83 4.17 2.07 3.79
CA ALA A 83 5.16 1.13 4.29
C ALA A 83 6.10 1.80 5.29
N TRP A 84 6.60 1.00 6.22
CA TRP A 84 7.63 1.36 7.19
C TRP A 84 9.03 1.08 6.64
N ASP A 85 10.01 1.88 7.04
CA ASP A 85 11.37 1.87 6.51
C ASP A 85 12.13 0.54 6.70
N SER A 86 11.73 -0.28 7.67
CA SER A 86 12.25 -1.65 7.90
C SER A 86 11.97 -2.63 6.76
N GLY A 87 11.25 -2.22 5.71
CA GLY A 87 10.87 -3.08 4.59
C GLY A 87 9.54 -3.78 4.84
N PHE A 88 8.60 -3.12 5.52
CA PHE A 88 7.31 -3.69 5.87
C PHE A 88 6.14 -2.86 5.31
N VAL A 89 5.28 -3.46 4.50
CA VAL A 89 4.05 -2.81 4.03
C VAL A 89 3.01 -2.87 5.16
N LYS A 90 2.64 -1.69 5.67
CA LYS A 90 1.73 -1.53 6.79
C LYS A 90 0.26 -1.51 6.34
N ASP A 91 -0.07 -0.67 5.37
CA ASP A 91 -1.44 -0.46 4.90
C ASP A 91 -1.50 -0.49 3.37
N VAL A 92 -2.52 -1.16 2.83
CA VAL A 92 -2.85 -1.16 1.40
C VAL A 92 -4.36 -1.03 1.25
N ALA A 93 -4.83 -0.04 0.50
CA ALA A 93 -6.25 0.12 0.19
C ALA A 93 -6.47 0.47 -1.29
N VAL A 94 -7.51 -0.11 -1.87
CA VAL A 94 -8.00 0.21 -3.22
C VAL A 94 -9.51 0.39 -3.16
N ALA A 95 -10.00 1.50 -3.73
CA ALA A 95 -11.41 1.85 -3.77
C ALA A 95 -12.22 0.71 -4.39
N ALA A 96 -13.37 0.36 -3.81
CA ALA A 96 -14.16 -0.79 -4.23
C ALA A 96 -14.52 -0.74 -5.73
N SER A 97 -14.86 0.45 -6.24
CA SER A 97 -15.16 0.73 -7.65
C SER A 97 -13.97 0.59 -8.59
N ALA A 98 -12.74 0.62 -8.08
CA ALA A 98 -11.50 0.56 -8.86
C ALA A 98 -10.76 -0.79 -8.75
N ARG A 99 -11.29 -1.74 -7.99
CA ARG A 99 -10.68 -3.07 -7.80
C ARG A 99 -10.63 -3.85 -9.11
N ARG A 100 -9.77 -4.88 -9.14
CA ARG A 100 -9.57 -5.80 -10.28
C ARG A 100 -9.03 -5.14 -11.56
N ARG A 101 -8.48 -3.93 -11.46
CA ARG A 101 -7.82 -3.19 -12.56
C ARG A 101 -6.28 -3.20 -12.47
N GLY A 102 -5.69 -3.96 -11.56
CA GLY A 102 -4.24 -4.02 -11.36
C GLY A 102 -3.64 -2.95 -10.44
N ILE A 103 -4.45 -2.02 -9.93
CA ILE A 103 -4.00 -0.89 -9.09
C ILE A 103 -3.22 -1.34 -7.85
N GLY A 104 -3.74 -2.30 -7.09
CA GLY A 104 -3.05 -2.78 -5.89
C GLY A 104 -1.67 -3.37 -6.20
N THR A 105 -1.54 -4.08 -7.32
CA THR A 105 -0.26 -4.65 -7.77
C THR A 105 0.70 -3.53 -8.21
N ALA A 106 0.20 -2.48 -8.85
CA ALA A 106 0.99 -1.33 -9.25
C ALA A 106 1.52 -0.54 -8.04
N LEU A 107 0.68 -0.31 -7.01
CA LEU A 107 1.09 0.31 -5.75
C LEU A 107 2.19 -0.49 -5.05
N LEU A 108 2.02 -1.81 -4.95
CA LEU A 108 3.03 -2.70 -4.37
C LEU A 108 4.33 -2.65 -5.17
N ASN A 109 4.24 -2.70 -6.50
CA ASN A 109 5.40 -2.63 -7.38
C ASN A 109 6.16 -1.29 -7.24
N ASP A 110 5.47 -0.17 -7.13
CA ASP A 110 6.08 1.14 -6.88
C ASP A 110 6.87 1.15 -5.56
N ILE A 111 6.30 0.58 -4.49
CA ILE A 111 6.96 0.49 -3.18
C ILE A 111 8.13 -0.49 -3.20
N PHE A 112 8.02 -1.60 -3.93
CA PHE A 112 9.15 -2.52 -4.13
C PHE A 112 10.33 -1.83 -4.81
N HIS A 113 10.07 -0.98 -5.82
CA HIS A 113 11.12 -0.16 -6.42
C HIS A 113 11.70 0.86 -5.42
N ALA A 114 10.87 1.46 -4.56
CA ALA A 114 11.34 2.38 -3.52
C ALA A 114 12.30 1.69 -2.53
N PHE A 115 11.95 0.50 -2.04
CA PHE A 115 12.83 -0.30 -1.19
C PHE A 115 14.08 -0.80 -1.92
N LYS A 116 13.96 -1.22 -3.18
CA LYS A 116 15.12 -1.67 -3.97
C LYS A 116 16.15 -0.56 -4.14
N ARG A 117 15.72 0.68 -4.40
CA ARG A 117 16.61 1.86 -4.49
C ARG A 117 17.35 2.14 -3.18
N ARG A 118 16.82 1.68 -2.04
CA ARG A 118 17.43 1.79 -0.71
C ARG A 118 18.32 0.60 -0.36
N GLY A 119 18.53 -0.33 -1.29
CA GLY A 119 19.38 -1.52 -1.08
C GLY A 119 18.69 -2.67 -0.35
N ALA A 120 17.37 -2.61 -0.14
CA ALA A 120 16.65 -3.73 0.44
C ALA A 120 16.60 -4.92 -0.53
N SER A 121 16.74 -6.13 -0.01
CA SER A 121 16.62 -7.38 -0.77
C SER A 121 15.23 -8.01 -0.68
N ARG A 122 14.39 -7.54 0.25
CA ARG A 122 13.06 -8.09 0.50
C ARG A 122 12.09 -7.07 1.12
N VAL A 123 10.80 -7.34 0.96
CA VAL A 123 9.69 -6.60 1.60
C VAL A 123 8.70 -7.60 2.20
N ASP A 124 8.25 -7.33 3.42
CA ASP A 124 7.30 -8.15 4.17
C ASP A 124 5.95 -7.43 4.39
N LEU A 125 4.93 -8.21 4.72
CA LEU A 125 3.66 -7.72 5.27
C LEU A 125 2.97 -8.80 6.11
N LYS A 126 1.98 -8.38 6.90
CA LYS A 126 1.05 -9.29 7.60
C LYS A 126 -0.33 -9.18 6.97
N VAL A 127 -1.02 -10.32 6.86
CA VAL A 127 -2.40 -10.40 6.38
C VAL A 127 -3.12 -11.51 7.15
N MET A 128 -4.39 -11.29 7.49
CA MET A 128 -5.22 -12.35 8.07
C MET A 128 -5.41 -13.49 7.07
N SER A 129 -5.31 -14.74 7.53
CA SER A 129 -5.48 -15.94 6.70
C SER A 129 -6.85 -16.01 6.01
N THR A 130 -7.86 -15.37 6.60
CA THR A 130 -9.22 -15.26 6.07
C THR A 130 -9.42 -14.16 5.04
N ASN A 131 -8.44 -13.25 4.86
CA ASN A 131 -8.52 -12.18 3.87
C ASN A 131 -8.04 -12.67 2.50
N TYR A 132 -8.83 -13.56 1.89
CA TYR A 132 -8.50 -14.21 0.61
C TYR A 132 -8.28 -13.21 -0.54
N ALA A 133 -9.00 -12.09 -0.54
CA ALA A 133 -8.84 -11.05 -1.55
C ALA A 133 -7.46 -10.38 -1.47
N ALA A 134 -7.01 -10.03 -0.26
CA ALA A 134 -5.68 -9.46 -0.05
C ALA A 134 -4.58 -10.50 -0.34
N ILE A 135 -4.75 -11.75 0.09
CA ILE A 135 -3.80 -12.83 -0.23
C ILE A 135 -3.66 -13.01 -1.74
N ALA A 136 -4.77 -13.01 -2.49
CA ALA A 136 -4.74 -13.11 -3.95
C ALA A 136 -4.01 -11.92 -4.60
N LEU A 137 -4.24 -10.70 -4.09
CA LEU A 137 -3.49 -9.51 -4.51
C LEU A 137 -1.98 -9.66 -4.27
N TYR A 138 -1.58 -10.06 -3.06
CA TYR A 138 -0.17 -10.19 -2.70
C TYR A 138 0.54 -11.29 -3.51
N LYS A 139 -0.14 -12.41 -3.77
CA LYS A 139 0.36 -13.44 -4.70
C LYS A 139 0.53 -12.89 -6.12
N ALA A 140 -0.44 -12.12 -6.62
CA ALA A 140 -0.34 -11.48 -7.94
C ALA A 140 0.81 -10.45 -8.01
N ALA A 141 1.20 -9.85 -6.88
CA ALA A 141 2.39 -9.01 -6.76
C ALA A 141 3.70 -9.80 -6.57
N GLY A 142 3.66 -11.14 -6.65
CA GLY A 142 4.82 -12.01 -6.51
C GLY A 142 5.26 -12.25 -5.07
N MET A 143 4.42 -11.94 -4.08
CA MET A 143 4.69 -12.27 -2.68
C MET A 143 4.31 -13.73 -2.39
N SER A 144 5.07 -14.35 -1.49
CA SER A 144 4.82 -15.71 -1.01
C SER A 144 4.57 -15.74 0.50
N VAL A 145 3.87 -16.76 0.99
CA VAL A 145 3.74 -17.01 2.43
C VAL A 145 5.10 -17.51 2.93
N VAL A 146 5.61 -16.92 4.01
CA VAL A 146 6.91 -17.30 4.61
C VAL A 146 6.79 -17.75 6.06
N ASN A 147 5.74 -17.29 6.76
CA ASN A 147 5.38 -17.70 8.11
C ASN A 147 3.85 -17.61 8.22
N GLU A 148 3.23 -18.62 8.81
CA GLU A 148 1.86 -18.54 9.31
C GLU A 148 1.94 -18.26 10.81
N VAL A 149 1.41 -17.12 11.24
CA VAL A 149 1.27 -16.82 12.66
C VAL A 149 -0.21 -16.96 12.96
N GLY A 150 -0.55 -18.04 13.68
CA GLY A 150 -1.91 -18.33 14.16
C GLY A 150 -2.43 -17.30 15.15
#